data_AF-A0A7V9CCC2-F1
#
_entry.id   AF-A0A7V9CCC2-F1
#
_cell.length_a   1.000
_cell.length_b   1.000
_cell.length_c   1.000
_cell.angle_alpha   90.00
_cell.angle_beta   90.00
_cell.angle_gamma   90.00
#
_symmetry.space_group_name_H-M   'P 1'
#
loop_
_entity.id
_entity.type
_entity.pdbx_description
1 polymer ?
#
loop_
_entity_poly.entity_id
_entity_poly.type
_entity_poly.pdbx_seq_one_letter_code
_entity_poly.pdbx_strand_id
1 'polypeptide(L)'
;MLRAVLFAAFALVLIAPSAGAEVRWLCTPAASADPCRGDLTTRVTAPDGSSRVERVEAARNPAVDCFYVYPTVSNQLATNATQVADPEVGSIATYQAQRFSTRCRIWAPLYRQVSVVGVLASSQSRDVAAYDVALGDVREAFRQFLRETDGRRGFVLLGHSQGSRMLRALIRRDIDPDPALRKRLVSAIIPGANATTKDFSRVGACEEPGQTGCVVSYHTFNQPPPGNARFGRTDTDPVGRALDLPGGDVICTDVQKLSGADHMETLLPTAPFAPGFVSALLVQFYGGNPPTAEEPWLVPRDRYTAACAKSGGANVLRIEPDGPVKALTPSPDATWGVHLADVNLPLGNLLRIADAQISAFKLARRPVSVRIGARRTSRGRRQLTATVRGAPGQELRVTLYRDRKFLVRRTLSLDTRGVGRQRFRLSRAGSYQVKVREGARGPVVSSPAQRISLH
;
A
#
# COMPACT_ATOMS: atom_id res chain seq x y z
N MET A 1 -67.37 -4.05 43.51
CA MET A 1 -66.45 -3.10 42.86
C MET A 1 -65.02 -3.44 43.24
N LEU A 2 -64.27 -4.11 42.37
CA LEU A 2 -62.81 -4.24 42.52
C LEU A 2 -62.24 -4.32 41.09
N ARG A 3 -61.59 -3.24 40.64
CA ARG A 3 -60.92 -3.16 39.34
C ARG A 3 -59.52 -3.75 39.49
N ALA A 4 -59.24 -4.84 38.78
CA ALA A 4 -57.90 -5.38 38.65
C ALA A 4 -57.07 -4.47 37.73
N VAL A 5 -55.98 -3.91 38.27
CA VAL A 5 -55.00 -3.10 37.53
C VAL A 5 -53.95 -4.07 36.97
N LEU A 6 -53.89 -4.20 35.64
CA LEU A 6 -52.77 -4.87 34.97
C LEU A 6 -51.57 -3.91 34.93
N PHE A 7 -50.49 -4.29 35.61
CA PHE A 7 -49.17 -3.66 35.44
C PHE A 7 -48.51 -4.23 34.18
N ALA A 8 -48.32 -3.38 33.16
CA ALA A 8 -47.46 -3.69 32.02
C ALA A 8 -46.00 -3.49 32.43
N ALA A 9 -45.24 -4.58 32.53
CA ALA A 9 -43.79 -4.53 32.73
C ALA A 9 -43.10 -4.11 31.42
N PHE A 10 -42.59 -2.87 31.38
CA PHE A 10 -41.67 -2.43 30.34
C PHE A 10 -40.30 -3.08 30.58
N ALA A 11 -39.96 -4.08 29.75
CA ALA A 11 -38.59 -4.58 29.69
C ALA A 11 -37.70 -3.54 29.01
N LEU A 12 -36.93 -2.79 29.81
CA LEU A 12 -35.86 -1.93 29.31
C LEU A 12 -34.73 -2.84 28.78
N VAL A 13 -34.64 -2.99 27.47
CA VAL A 13 -33.46 -3.61 26.84
C VAL A 13 -32.33 -2.58 26.94
N LEU A 14 -31.49 -2.71 27.95
CA LEU A 14 -30.20 -2.03 28.01
C LEU A 14 -29.31 -2.60 26.90
N ILE A 15 -29.21 -1.89 25.78
CA ILE A 15 -28.16 -2.13 24.79
C ILE A 15 -26.86 -1.66 25.45
N ALA A 16 -26.15 -2.59 26.11
CA ALA A 16 -24.78 -2.33 26.53
C ALA A 16 -23.97 -1.95 25.27
N PRO A 17 -23.22 -0.85 25.26
CA PRO A 17 -22.27 -0.63 24.19
C PRO A 17 -21.34 -1.85 24.18
N SER A 18 -21.19 -2.49 23.03
CA SER A 18 -20.15 -3.50 22.87
C SER A 18 -18.85 -2.84 23.32
N ALA A 19 -18.27 -3.32 24.42
CA ALA A 19 -16.97 -2.87 24.88
C ALA A 19 -15.95 -3.26 23.81
N GLY A 20 -15.81 -2.42 22.78
CA GLY A 20 -14.76 -2.55 21.79
C GLY A 20 -13.45 -2.35 22.51
N ALA A 21 -12.58 -3.36 22.47
CA ALA A 21 -11.24 -3.22 22.99
C ALA A 21 -10.58 -1.99 22.34
N GLU A 22 -9.97 -1.13 23.15
CA GLU A 22 -9.33 0.10 22.68
C GLU A 22 -8.18 -0.24 21.72
N VAL A 23 -8.24 0.29 20.49
CA VAL A 23 -7.15 0.13 19.52
C VAL A 23 -5.96 0.97 19.96
N ARG A 24 -4.83 0.30 20.20
CA ARG A 24 -3.57 0.96 20.49
C ARG A 24 -2.73 1.05 19.22
N TRP A 25 -2.13 2.20 18.98
CA TRP A 25 -1.32 2.45 17.78
C TRP A 25 0.17 2.46 18.14
N LEU A 26 0.96 1.69 17.38
CA LEU A 26 2.41 1.82 17.36
C LEU A 26 2.81 3.07 16.56
N CYS A 27 2.18 3.26 15.40
CA CYS A 27 2.39 4.40 14.53
C CYS A 27 1.03 5.01 14.19
N THR A 28 0.90 6.32 14.34
CA THR A 28 -0.26 7.09 13.88
C THR A 28 0.17 8.54 13.65
N PRO A 29 -0.45 9.28 12.71
CA PRO A 29 -0.09 10.68 12.45
C PRO A 29 -0.21 11.61 13.66
N ALA A 30 -0.98 11.20 14.68
CA ALA A 30 -1.15 11.93 15.94
C ALA A 30 -0.13 11.53 17.04
N ALA A 31 0.67 10.47 16.85
CA ALA A 31 1.60 10.01 17.87
C ALA A 31 2.80 10.95 18.02
N SER A 32 3.22 11.19 19.26
CA SER A 32 4.42 11.98 19.58
C SER A 32 5.71 11.16 19.49
N ALA A 33 5.65 9.86 19.77
CA ALA A 33 6.72 8.90 19.57
C ALA A 33 6.25 7.86 18.54
N ASP A 34 6.77 7.95 17.32
CA ASP A 34 6.34 7.15 16.18
C ASP A 34 7.57 6.54 15.48
N PRO A 35 7.87 5.24 15.65
CA PRO A 35 9.02 4.61 14.99
C PRO A 35 8.89 4.62 13.45
N CYS A 36 7.67 4.79 12.92
CA CYS A 36 7.44 4.94 11.50
C CYS A 36 7.77 6.36 10.97
N ARG A 37 8.24 7.28 11.81
CA ARG A 37 8.70 8.63 11.42
C ARG A 37 10.03 8.95 12.11
N GLY A 38 10.99 9.49 11.37
CA GLY A 38 12.30 9.80 11.92
C GLY A 38 13.22 10.44 10.89
N ASP A 39 14.50 10.58 11.26
CA ASP A 39 15.54 10.99 10.32
C ASP A 39 15.75 9.90 9.28
N LEU A 40 15.68 10.30 8.01
CA LEU A 40 15.78 9.45 6.83
C LEU A 40 17.08 9.70 6.05
N THR A 41 18.01 10.47 6.62
CA THR A 41 19.34 10.69 6.06
C THR A 41 20.01 9.35 5.79
N THR A 42 20.62 9.22 4.62
CA THR A 42 21.05 7.93 4.06
C THR A 42 22.49 7.97 3.59
N ARG A 43 23.30 7.02 4.05
CA ARG A 43 24.58 6.70 3.44
C ARG A 43 24.37 5.89 2.17
N VAL A 44 24.69 6.43 1.01
CA VAL A 44 24.63 5.67 -0.25
C VAL A 44 26.04 5.24 -0.64
N THR A 45 26.25 3.93 -0.71
CA THR A 45 27.52 3.35 -1.18
C THR A 45 27.33 2.82 -2.61
N ALA A 46 28.12 3.33 -3.54
CA ALA A 46 28.12 2.90 -4.93
C ALA A 46 28.93 1.60 -5.12
N PRO A 47 28.72 0.85 -6.23
CA PRO A 47 29.46 -0.39 -6.51
C PRO A 47 30.98 -0.24 -6.55
N ASP A 48 31.49 0.95 -6.90
CA ASP A 48 32.93 1.28 -6.90
C ASP A 48 33.49 1.57 -5.50
N GLY A 49 32.65 1.55 -4.46
CA GLY A 49 33.01 1.83 -3.07
C GLY A 49 32.96 3.31 -2.67
N SER A 50 32.72 4.23 -3.62
CA SER A 50 32.48 5.62 -3.29
C SER A 50 31.19 5.76 -2.47
N SER A 51 31.15 6.74 -1.57
CA SER A 51 29.96 6.98 -0.76
C SER A 51 29.55 8.45 -0.73
N ARG A 52 28.26 8.68 -0.58
CA ARG A 52 27.67 10.02 -0.39
C ARG A 52 26.56 9.98 0.65
N VAL A 53 26.21 11.14 1.18
CA VAL A 53 25.05 11.31 2.07
C VAL A 53 23.90 11.91 1.28
N GLU A 54 22.75 11.27 1.36
CA GLU A 54 21.50 11.79 0.81
C GLU A 54 20.54 12.15 1.93
N ARG A 55 20.01 13.37 1.89
CA ARG A 55 18.99 13.82 2.83
C ARG A 55 17.61 13.53 2.23
N VAL A 56 16.87 12.64 2.88
CA VAL A 56 15.50 12.28 2.50
C VAL A 56 14.56 12.85 3.55
N GLU A 57 13.42 13.40 3.14
CA GLU A 57 12.40 13.92 4.06
C GLU A 57 11.10 13.14 3.92
N ALA A 58 10.40 12.95 5.05
CA ALA A 58 9.03 12.45 5.04
C ALA A 58 8.11 13.41 4.27
N ALA A 59 7.04 12.88 3.67
CA ALA A 59 6.09 13.71 2.97
C ALA A 59 5.35 14.59 3.98
N ARG A 60 5.37 15.91 3.76
CA ARG A 60 4.67 16.88 4.64
C ARG A 60 3.16 16.68 4.64
N ASN A 61 2.59 16.40 3.46
CA ASN A 61 1.17 16.13 3.29
C ASN A 61 0.96 15.10 2.17
N PRO A 62 1.24 13.82 2.43
CA PRO A 62 1.04 12.77 1.44
C PRO A 62 -0.45 12.69 1.06
N ALA A 63 -0.78 12.15 -0.10
CA ALA A 63 -2.16 12.07 -0.61
C ALA A 63 -2.94 10.84 -0.13
N VAL A 64 -2.23 9.83 0.39
CA VAL A 64 -2.76 8.54 0.78
C VAL A 64 -2.27 8.14 2.17
N ASP A 65 -2.90 7.13 2.75
CA ASP A 65 -2.53 6.56 4.03
C ASP A 65 -1.96 5.15 3.85
N CYS A 66 -1.08 4.70 4.74
CA CYS A 66 -0.60 3.33 4.77
C CYS A 66 -1.12 2.66 6.04
N PHE A 67 -1.77 1.50 5.87
CA PHE A 67 -2.13 0.63 6.97
C PHE A 67 -1.12 -0.52 7.02
N TYR A 68 -0.20 -0.43 7.97
CA TYR A 68 0.92 -1.36 8.12
C TYR A 68 0.63 -2.38 9.22
N VAL A 69 0.72 -3.66 8.89
CA VAL A 69 0.62 -4.76 9.85
C VAL A 69 1.98 -5.44 9.91
N TYR A 70 2.67 -5.31 11.04
CA TYR A 70 4.03 -5.83 11.24
C TYR A 70 4.06 -7.37 11.34
N PRO A 71 5.18 -8.04 11.03
CA PRO A 71 5.33 -9.49 11.11
C PRO A 71 5.48 -9.99 12.56
N THR A 72 5.59 -11.31 12.75
CA THR A 72 6.02 -11.89 14.03
C THR A 72 7.41 -11.39 14.40
N VAL A 73 7.50 -10.64 15.49
CA VAL A 73 8.78 -10.21 16.07
C VAL A 73 8.86 -10.44 17.58
N SER A 74 7.71 -10.54 18.26
CA SER A 74 7.67 -10.54 19.72
C SER A 74 8.50 -11.68 20.33
N ASN A 75 9.32 -11.28 21.31
CA ASN A 75 10.11 -12.17 22.16
C ASN A 75 9.30 -12.73 23.34
N GLN A 76 8.03 -12.34 23.49
CA GLN A 76 7.17 -12.82 24.57
C GLN A 76 6.92 -14.34 24.45
N LEU A 77 6.82 -15.01 25.60
CA LEU A 77 6.71 -16.46 25.66
C LEU A 77 5.28 -16.99 25.46
N ALA A 78 4.26 -16.14 25.62
CA ALA A 78 2.87 -16.51 25.35
C ALA A 78 2.62 -16.69 23.85
N THR A 79 1.66 -17.54 23.47
CA THR A 79 1.32 -17.81 22.06
C THR A 79 0.95 -16.53 21.31
N ASN A 80 0.10 -15.69 21.90
CA ASN A 80 -0.16 -14.33 21.44
C ASN A 80 0.57 -13.35 22.35
N ALA A 81 1.28 -12.40 21.75
CA ALA A 81 1.89 -11.28 22.47
C ALA A 81 0.83 -10.30 22.98
N THR A 82 1.21 -9.45 23.93
CA THR A 82 0.39 -8.31 24.36
C THR A 82 0.44 -7.16 23.35
N GLN A 83 -0.46 -6.18 23.49
CA GLN A 83 -0.50 -4.97 22.66
C GLN A 83 0.42 -3.88 23.23
N VAL A 84 1.70 -4.22 23.40
CA VAL A 84 2.75 -3.32 23.92
C VAL A 84 3.77 -3.06 22.81
N ALA A 85 4.26 -1.82 22.75
CA ALA A 85 5.32 -1.42 21.83
C ALA A 85 6.70 -1.85 22.38
N ASP A 86 6.93 -3.16 22.46
CA ASP A 86 8.23 -3.71 22.86
C ASP A 86 9.35 -3.28 21.88
N PRO A 87 10.63 -3.26 22.29
CA PRO A 87 11.73 -2.78 21.46
C PRO A 87 11.83 -3.44 20.07
N GLU A 88 11.53 -4.74 19.96
CA GLU A 88 11.50 -5.46 18.68
C GLU A 88 10.36 -4.99 17.76
N VAL A 89 9.23 -4.56 18.35
CA VAL A 89 8.07 -4.03 17.62
C VAL A 89 8.39 -2.65 17.06
N GLY A 90 9.08 -1.81 17.84
CA GLY A 90 9.62 -0.54 17.34
C GLY A 90 10.68 -0.74 16.25
N SER A 91 11.60 -1.69 16.44
CA SER A 91 12.66 -1.99 15.47
C SER A 91 12.10 -2.40 14.11
N ILE A 92 11.11 -3.31 14.08
CA ILE A 92 10.55 -3.77 12.81
C ILE A 92 9.74 -2.71 12.06
N ALA A 93 9.10 -1.80 12.78
CA ALA A 93 8.44 -0.64 12.17
C ALA A 93 9.43 0.28 11.46
N THR A 94 10.61 0.51 12.06
CA THR A 94 11.70 1.21 11.38
C THR A 94 12.15 0.46 10.13
N TYR A 95 12.44 -0.84 10.25
CA TYR A 95 12.93 -1.68 9.15
C TYR A 95 12.00 -1.70 7.94
N GLN A 96 10.69 -1.86 8.14
CA GLN A 96 9.77 -2.17 7.04
C GLN A 96 8.84 -1.02 6.65
N ALA A 97 8.52 -0.10 7.57
CA ALA A 97 7.49 0.91 7.35
C ALA A 97 8.03 2.34 7.29
N GLN A 98 9.06 2.71 8.06
CA GLN A 98 9.47 4.11 8.21
C GLN A 98 9.80 4.80 6.88
N ARG A 99 10.38 4.10 5.89
CA ARG A 99 10.62 4.66 4.55
C ARG A 99 9.36 5.06 3.80
N PHE A 100 8.23 4.38 4.03
CA PHE A 100 6.96 4.74 3.42
C PHE A 100 6.39 6.06 3.95
N SER A 101 6.91 6.63 5.05
CA SER A 101 6.50 7.97 5.54
C SER A 101 6.79 9.09 4.53
N THR A 102 7.66 8.82 3.57
CA THR A 102 7.92 9.70 2.43
C THR A 102 6.79 9.70 1.39
N ARG A 103 5.82 8.78 1.48
CA ARG A 103 4.74 8.54 0.49
C ARG A 103 3.34 8.62 1.11
N CYS A 104 3.19 8.20 2.36
CA CYS A 104 1.90 8.04 3.02
C CYS A 104 1.98 8.38 4.52
N ARG A 105 0.82 8.67 5.12
CA ARG A 105 0.68 8.70 6.59
C ARG A 105 0.56 7.28 7.10
N ILE A 106 1.44 6.85 8.01
CA ILE A 106 1.48 5.45 8.46
C ILE A 106 0.57 5.26 9.68
N TRP A 107 -0.20 4.18 9.63
CA TRP A 107 -1.05 3.66 10.68
C TRP A 107 -0.64 2.22 10.94
N ALA A 108 -0.12 1.93 12.12
CA ALA A 108 0.31 0.59 12.50
C ALA A 108 -0.29 0.23 13.86
N PRO A 109 -1.23 -0.73 13.93
CA PRO A 109 -1.84 -1.09 15.20
C PRO A 109 -0.92 -1.99 16.00
N LEU A 110 -0.89 -1.80 17.32
CA LEU A 110 -0.44 -2.83 18.25
C LEU A 110 -1.53 -3.90 18.31
N TYR A 111 -1.24 -5.08 17.81
CA TYR A 111 -2.14 -6.22 17.81
C TYR A 111 -1.49 -7.39 18.53
N ARG A 112 -2.31 -8.32 19.04
CA ARG A 112 -1.84 -9.55 19.69
C ARG A 112 -1.27 -10.53 18.67
N GLN A 113 -0.13 -10.16 18.09
CA GLN A 113 0.62 -10.97 17.14
C GLN A 113 0.89 -12.36 17.70
N VAL A 114 0.88 -13.40 16.86
CA VAL A 114 1.40 -14.70 17.27
C VAL A 114 2.91 -14.55 17.43
N SER A 115 3.41 -14.75 18.65
CA SER A 115 4.82 -14.60 19.02
C SER A 115 5.70 -15.63 18.31
N VAL A 116 7.03 -15.50 18.42
CA VAL A 116 7.93 -16.52 17.89
C VAL A 116 7.63 -17.91 18.49
N VAL A 117 7.40 -17.97 19.80
CA VAL A 117 7.02 -19.21 20.50
C VAL A 117 5.69 -19.75 19.95
N GLY A 118 4.70 -18.86 19.76
CA GLY A 118 3.40 -19.26 19.21
C GLY A 118 3.50 -19.77 17.78
N VAL A 119 4.35 -19.20 16.93
CA VAL A 119 4.59 -19.68 15.56
C VAL A 119 5.24 -21.05 15.56
N LEU A 120 6.22 -21.29 16.45
CA LEU A 120 6.86 -22.61 16.60
C LEU A 120 5.85 -23.67 17.07
N ALA A 121 5.04 -23.34 18.08
CA ALA A 121 3.99 -24.22 18.58
C ALA A 121 2.96 -24.54 17.48
N SER A 122 2.45 -23.52 16.79
CA SER A 122 1.48 -23.67 15.69
C SER A 122 2.05 -24.52 14.55
N SER A 123 3.35 -24.38 14.26
CA SER A 123 4.00 -25.15 13.20
C SER A 123 4.04 -26.65 13.51
N GLN A 124 4.12 -27.02 14.80
CA GLN A 124 4.18 -28.40 15.27
C GLN A 124 2.78 -28.99 15.46
N SER A 125 1.89 -28.27 16.16
CA SER A 125 0.55 -28.77 16.50
C SER A 125 -0.48 -28.58 15.39
N ARG A 126 -0.22 -27.70 14.42
CA ARG A 126 -1.19 -27.19 13.44
C ARG A 126 -2.37 -26.43 14.07
N ASP A 127 -2.32 -26.14 15.37
CA ASP A 127 -3.26 -25.23 16.01
C ASP A 127 -2.96 -23.79 15.56
N VAL A 128 -3.99 -23.13 15.02
CA VAL A 128 -3.88 -21.80 14.42
C VAL A 128 -4.85 -20.80 15.08
N ALA A 129 -5.48 -21.14 16.20
CA ALA A 129 -6.45 -20.28 16.88
C ALA A 129 -5.86 -18.91 17.28
N ALA A 130 -4.57 -18.85 17.58
CA ALA A 130 -3.85 -17.61 17.88
C ALA A 130 -3.91 -16.60 16.72
N TYR A 131 -4.00 -17.06 15.47
CA TYR A 131 -4.12 -16.17 14.32
C TYR A 131 -5.50 -15.52 14.25
N ASP A 132 -6.57 -16.18 14.71
CA ASP A 132 -7.91 -15.59 14.74
C ASP A 132 -7.99 -14.41 15.73
N VAL A 133 -7.33 -14.54 16.88
CA VAL A 133 -7.18 -13.43 17.85
C VAL A 133 -6.44 -12.26 17.21
N ALA A 134 -5.31 -12.53 16.55
CA ALA A 134 -4.53 -11.51 15.86
C ALA A 134 -5.33 -10.82 14.75
N LEU A 135 -6.07 -11.59 13.93
CA LEU A 135 -6.92 -11.04 12.88
C LEU A 135 -8.06 -10.19 13.45
N GLY A 136 -8.66 -10.60 14.57
CA GLY A 136 -9.69 -9.84 15.27
C GLY A 136 -9.22 -8.42 15.61
N ASP A 137 -8.04 -8.31 16.21
CA ASP A 137 -7.42 -7.02 16.55
C ASP A 137 -7.10 -6.19 15.29
N VAL A 138 -6.52 -6.81 14.25
CA VAL A 138 -6.19 -6.12 13.00
C VAL A 138 -7.45 -5.60 12.29
N ARG A 139 -8.55 -6.36 12.30
CA ARG A 139 -9.83 -5.93 11.70
C ARG A 139 -10.46 -4.79 12.49
N GLU A 140 -10.41 -4.81 13.82
CA GLU A 140 -10.90 -3.66 14.61
C GLU A 140 -10.05 -2.41 14.37
N ALA A 141 -8.72 -2.55 14.36
CA ALA A 141 -7.83 -1.47 14.01
C ALA A 141 -8.10 -0.91 12.60
N PHE A 142 -8.34 -1.78 11.61
CA PHE A 142 -8.66 -1.34 10.26
C PHE A 142 -9.98 -0.56 10.22
N ARG A 143 -11.01 -1.01 10.95
CA ARG A 143 -12.26 -0.25 11.08
C ARG A 143 -12.03 1.12 11.72
N GLN A 144 -11.21 1.20 12.77
CA GLN A 144 -10.86 2.47 13.40
C GLN A 144 -10.08 3.38 12.45
N PHE A 145 -9.09 2.85 11.73
CA PHE A 145 -8.37 3.54 10.67
C PHE A 145 -9.32 4.13 9.61
N LEU A 146 -10.34 3.37 9.18
CA LEU A 146 -11.34 3.86 8.23
C LEU A 146 -12.22 4.98 8.79
N ARG A 147 -12.48 5.00 10.11
CA ARG A 147 -13.22 6.07 10.80
C ARG A 147 -12.38 7.35 10.96
N GLU A 148 -11.09 7.20 11.24
CA GLU A 148 -10.17 8.31 11.48
C GLU A 148 -9.61 8.92 10.19
N THR A 149 -9.65 8.17 9.10
CA THR A 149 -9.39 8.70 7.76
C THR A 149 -10.70 9.25 7.17
N ASP A 150 -10.65 10.43 6.54
CA ASP A 150 -11.82 11.19 6.07
C ASP A 150 -12.62 10.55 4.92
N GLY A 151 -12.42 9.25 4.66
CA GLY A 151 -13.04 8.49 3.57
C GLY A 151 -12.58 8.88 2.16
N ARG A 152 -11.92 10.03 1.99
CA ARG A 152 -11.51 10.58 0.69
C ARG A 152 -10.15 10.06 0.26
N ARG A 153 -9.25 9.83 1.22
CA ARG A 153 -7.90 9.32 0.97
C ARG A 153 -7.93 7.86 0.55
N GLY A 154 -7.08 7.54 -0.42
CA GLY A 154 -6.74 6.15 -0.72
C GLY A 154 -5.83 5.56 0.35
N PHE A 155 -5.74 4.24 0.39
CA PHE A 155 -4.84 3.56 1.30
C PHE A 155 -3.99 2.50 0.60
N VAL A 156 -2.76 2.35 1.09
CA VAL A 156 -1.85 1.26 0.78
C VAL A 156 -1.85 0.30 1.97
N LEU A 157 -1.99 -0.99 1.71
CA LEU A 157 -1.80 -2.02 2.72
C LEU A 157 -0.35 -2.48 2.68
N LEU A 158 0.32 -2.49 3.83
CA LEU A 158 1.70 -2.92 3.97
C LEU A 158 1.76 -4.06 4.99
N GLY A 159 2.37 -5.17 4.64
CA GLY A 159 2.68 -6.20 5.62
C GLY A 159 3.81 -7.08 5.17
N HIS A 160 4.31 -7.89 6.10
CA HIS A 160 5.25 -8.96 5.83
C HIS A 160 4.87 -10.19 6.64
N SER A 161 5.16 -11.40 6.14
CA SER A 161 5.05 -12.64 6.92
C SER A 161 3.65 -12.77 7.58
N GLN A 162 3.57 -12.82 8.91
CA GLN A 162 2.30 -12.81 9.64
C GLN A 162 1.40 -11.63 9.27
N GLY A 163 1.95 -10.41 9.17
CA GLY A 163 1.17 -9.22 8.84
C GLY A 163 0.58 -9.30 7.43
N SER A 164 1.33 -9.85 6.48
CA SER A 164 0.81 -10.17 5.15
C SER A 164 -0.29 -11.22 5.20
N ARG A 165 -0.17 -12.24 6.06
CA ARG A 165 -1.25 -13.22 6.28
C ARG A 165 -2.53 -12.56 6.82
N MET A 166 -2.39 -11.63 7.77
CA MET A 166 -3.53 -10.86 8.28
C MET A 166 -4.17 -10.03 7.17
N LEU A 167 -3.35 -9.37 6.34
CA LEU A 167 -3.83 -8.56 5.23
C LEU A 167 -4.44 -9.39 4.09
N ARG A 168 -3.95 -10.60 3.81
CA ARG A 168 -4.63 -11.55 2.89
C ARG A 168 -6.07 -11.79 3.36
N ALA A 169 -6.24 -12.14 4.63
CA ALA A 169 -7.56 -12.40 5.22
C ALA A 169 -8.43 -11.13 5.25
N LEU A 170 -7.88 -9.99 5.63
CA LEU A 170 -8.58 -8.69 5.62
C LEU A 170 -9.06 -8.31 4.22
N ILE A 171 -8.20 -8.47 3.21
CA ILE A 171 -8.58 -8.18 1.82
C ILE A 171 -9.73 -9.10 1.41
N ARG A 172 -9.58 -10.41 1.62
CA ARG A 172 -10.59 -11.41 1.24
C ARG A 172 -11.94 -11.20 1.92
N ARG A 173 -11.94 -10.89 3.23
CA ARG A 173 -13.17 -10.84 4.06
C ARG A 173 -13.85 -9.48 4.02
N ASP A 174 -13.08 -8.39 3.95
CA ASP A 174 -13.59 -7.04 4.15
C ASP A 174 -13.45 -6.15 2.91
N ILE A 175 -12.32 -6.20 2.19
CA ILE A 175 -12.04 -5.23 1.10
C ILE A 175 -12.56 -5.72 -0.25
N ASP A 176 -12.21 -6.94 -0.67
CA ASP A 176 -12.58 -7.54 -1.95
C ASP A 176 -14.10 -7.56 -2.21
N PRO A 177 -14.97 -7.92 -1.23
CA PRO A 177 -16.41 -7.86 -1.43
C PRO A 177 -16.99 -6.43 -1.47
N ASP A 178 -16.29 -5.41 -0.95
CA ASP A 178 -16.78 -4.04 -0.86
C ASP A 178 -16.26 -3.14 -2.02
N PRO A 179 -17.11 -2.72 -2.97
CA PRO A 179 -16.69 -1.83 -4.05
C PRO A 179 -16.17 -0.47 -3.61
N ALA A 180 -16.64 0.07 -2.48
CA ALA A 180 -16.18 1.36 -1.95
C ALA A 180 -14.76 1.27 -1.39
N LEU A 181 -14.44 0.18 -0.67
CA LEU A 181 -13.09 -0.08 -0.19
C LEU A 181 -12.14 -0.41 -1.34
N ARG A 182 -12.54 -1.25 -2.31
CA ARG A 182 -11.71 -1.50 -3.51
C ARG A 182 -11.37 -0.23 -4.27
N LYS A 183 -12.31 0.69 -4.42
CA LYS A 183 -12.04 1.99 -5.06
C LYS A 183 -10.97 2.80 -4.32
N ARG A 184 -10.82 2.62 -3.00
CA ARG A 184 -9.84 3.32 -2.15
C ARG A 184 -8.51 2.59 -2.03
N LEU A 185 -8.45 1.29 -2.31
CA LEU A 185 -7.22 0.51 -2.30
C LEU A 185 -6.28 1.00 -3.43
N VAL A 186 -5.14 1.56 -3.05
CA VAL A 186 -4.10 1.99 -3.98
C VAL A 186 -3.22 0.80 -4.34
N SER A 187 -2.77 0.05 -3.33
CA SER A 187 -1.87 -1.09 -3.46
C SER A 187 -1.95 -1.97 -2.22
N ALA A 188 -1.73 -3.27 -2.36
CA ALA A 188 -1.52 -4.19 -1.25
C ALA A 188 -0.15 -4.86 -1.39
N ILE A 189 0.84 -4.40 -0.64
CA ILE A 189 2.20 -4.94 -0.64
C ILE A 189 2.30 -5.93 0.52
N ILE A 190 2.19 -7.22 0.19
CA ILE A 190 2.06 -8.31 1.16
C ILE A 190 2.97 -9.51 0.84
N PRO A 191 4.31 -9.34 0.79
CA PRO A 191 5.26 -10.43 0.60
C PRO A 191 5.32 -11.40 1.79
N GLY A 192 5.82 -12.61 1.54
CA GLY A 192 6.16 -13.55 2.61
C GLY A 192 4.98 -14.29 3.23
N ALA A 193 3.82 -14.39 2.55
CA ALA A 193 2.64 -15.06 3.11
C ALA A 193 1.87 -16.00 2.17
N ASN A 194 2.47 -16.50 1.09
CA ASN A 194 1.89 -17.51 0.18
C ASN A 194 0.53 -17.06 -0.35
N ALA A 195 0.40 -15.78 -0.71
CA ALA A 195 -0.82 -15.27 -1.33
C ALA A 195 -1.08 -16.01 -2.63
N THR A 196 -2.34 -16.40 -2.87
CA THR A 196 -2.73 -17.18 -4.03
C THR A 196 -3.75 -16.42 -4.87
N THR A 197 -3.85 -16.79 -6.14
CA THR A 197 -4.90 -16.26 -7.03
C THR A 197 -6.32 -16.59 -6.55
N LYS A 198 -6.48 -17.60 -5.68
CA LYS A 198 -7.77 -17.99 -5.07
C LYS A 198 -8.15 -17.16 -3.86
N ASP A 199 -7.22 -16.36 -3.31
CA ASP A 199 -7.51 -15.48 -2.18
C ASP A 199 -8.55 -14.42 -2.56
N PHE A 200 -8.49 -13.92 -3.80
CA PHE A 200 -9.17 -12.70 -4.22
C PHE A 200 -10.02 -12.94 -5.47
N SER A 201 -11.25 -12.43 -5.45
CA SER A 201 -12.16 -12.48 -6.60
C SER A 201 -12.04 -11.26 -7.50
N ARG A 202 -11.61 -10.10 -6.97
CA ARG A 202 -11.53 -8.83 -7.73
C ARG A 202 -10.22 -8.08 -7.53
N VAL A 203 -9.56 -8.20 -6.38
CA VAL A 203 -8.24 -7.61 -6.11
C VAL A 203 -7.15 -8.57 -6.60
N GLY A 204 -6.87 -8.55 -7.91
CA GLY A 204 -5.85 -9.40 -8.53
C GLY A 204 -4.41 -9.00 -8.20
N ALA A 205 -3.43 -9.76 -8.72
CA ALA A 205 -2.02 -9.38 -8.67
C ALA A 205 -1.75 -8.12 -9.51
N CYS A 206 -0.72 -7.36 -9.15
CA CYS A 206 -0.26 -6.25 -9.97
C CYS A 206 0.55 -6.79 -11.17
N GLU A 207 0.21 -6.31 -12.36
CA GLU A 207 0.76 -6.73 -13.65
C GLU A 207 1.50 -5.60 -14.37
N GLU A 208 1.09 -4.35 -14.13
CA GLU A 208 1.62 -3.17 -14.83
C GLU A 208 2.02 -2.02 -13.88
N PRO A 209 3.06 -1.24 -14.23
CA PRO A 209 3.45 -0.08 -13.44
C PRO A 209 2.29 0.90 -13.22
N GLY A 210 2.05 1.26 -11.97
CA GLY A 210 0.98 2.21 -11.61
C GLY A 210 -0.43 1.62 -11.60
N GLN A 211 -0.63 0.32 -11.88
CA GLN A 211 -1.91 -0.34 -11.68
C GLN A 211 -2.34 -0.23 -10.21
N THR A 212 -3.55 0.26 -9.96
CA THR A 212 -4.07 0.43 -8.60
C THR A 212 -5.03 -0.69 -8.22
N GLY A 213 -5.27 -0.86 -6.92
CA GLY A 213 -6.24 -1.83 -6.42
C GLY A 213 -5.82 -3.29 -6.64
N CYS A 214 -4.50 -3.54 -6.66
CA CYS A 214 -3.90 -4.84 -6.91
C CYS A 214 -2.92 -5.25 -5.80
N VAL A 215 -2.53 -6.53 -5.79
CA VAL A 215 -1.63 -7.15 -4.83
C VAL A 215 -0.22 -7.30 -5.39
N VAL A 216 0.77 -6.84 -4.63
CA VAL A 216 2.19 -7.17 -4.79
C VAL A 216 2.54 -8.21 -3.73
N SER A 217 2.80 -9.46 -4.15
CA SER A 217 3.19 -10.53 -3.24
C SER A 217 4.25 -11.41 -3.89
N TYR A 218 5.23 -11.86 -3.09
CA TYR A 218 6.37 -12.65 -3.53
C TYR A 218 7.08 -13.24 -2.31
N HIS A 219 8.08 -14.08 -2.59
CA HIS A 219 8.92 -14.77 -1.61
C HIS A 219 10.35 -14.83 -2.10
N THR A 220 11.31 -14.36 -1.33
CA THR A 220 12.69 -14.26 -1.80
C THR A 220 13.50 -15.53 -1.57
N PHE A 221 14.13 -16.03 -2.63
CA PHE A 221 15.04 -17.18 -2.57
C PHE A 221 16.28 -16.90 -3.41
N ASN A 222 17.47 -17.17 -2.87
CA ASN A 222 18.74 -17.10 -3.59
C ASN A 222 19.26 -18.49 -4.01
N GLN A 223 18.67 -19.58 -3.51
CA GLN A 223 18.87 -20.97 -3.96
C GLN A 223 17.54 -21.66 -4.29
N PRO A 224 17.48 -22.67 -5.17
CA PRO A 224 16.24 -23.39 -5.47
C PRO A 224 15.53 -23.81 -4.17
N PRO A 225 14.23 -23.48 -3.98
CA PRO A 225 13.50 -23.86 -2.78
C PRO A 225 13.50 -25.38 -2.58
N PRO A 226 13.79 -25.89 -1.37
CA PRO A 226 13.70 -27.32 -1.11
C PRO A 226 12.24 -27.80 -1.17
N GLY A 227 12.04 -29.12 -1.32
CA GLY A 227 10.69 -29.70 -1.43
C GLY A 227 9.77 -29.44 -0.22
N ASN A 228 10.35 -29.14 0.95
CA ASN A 228 9.65 -28.77 2.18
C ASN A 228 9.71 -27.26 2.48
N ALA A 229 9.98 -26.41 1.49
CA ALA A 229 10.01 -24.95 1.66
C ALA A 229 8.72 -24.42 2.28
N ARG A 230 8.81 -23.48 3.22
CA ARG A 230 7.64 -22.87 3.87
C ARG A 230 6.97 -21.80 2.99
N PHE A 231 7.70 -21.28 2.02
CA PHE A 231 7.34 -20.12 1.21
C PHE A 231 7.41 -20.43 -0.28
N GLY A 232 6.60 -19.72 -1.07
CA GLY A 232 6.47 -19.92 -2.52
C GLY A 232 5.58 -21.11 -2.91
N ARG A 233 4.98 -21.80 -1.93
CA ARG A 233 4.07 -22.93 -2.11
C ARG A 233 3.16 -23.08 -0.89
N THR A 234 2.01 -23.75 -1.06
CA THR A 234 0.96 -23.81 -0.03
C THR A 234 0.78 -25.20 0.60
N ASP A 235 1.33 -26.23 -0.01
CA ASP A 235 1.27 -27.63 0.43
C ASP A 235 2.14 -27.91 1.66
N THR A 236 3.21 -27.14 1.84
CA THR A 236 4.21 -27.35 2.90
C THR A 236 4.26 -26.23 3.94
N ASP A 237 3.45 -25.17 3.82
CA ASP A 237 3.34 -24.11 4.83
C ASP A 237 2.70 -24.67 6.12
N PRO A 238 3.43 -24.70 7.26
CA PRO A 238 2.93 -25.26 8.51
C PRO A 238 1.62 -24.62 9.01
N VAL A 239 1.44 -23.33 8.71
CA VAL A 239 0.31 -22.51 9.18
C VAL A 239 -0.46 -21.91 8.00
N GLY A 240 -0.30 -22.46 6.79
CA GLY A 240 -0.85 -21.91 5.55
C GLY A 240 -2.38 -21.90 5.49
N ARG A 241 -3.04 -22.76 6.27
CA ARG A 241 -4.51 -22.84 6.40
C ARG A 241 -5.10 -21.93 7.47
N ALA A 242 -4.27 -21.23 8.24
CA ALA A 242 -4.77 -20.26 9.21
C ALA A 242 -5.71 -19.26 8.53
N LEU A 243 -6.74 -18.81 9.26
CA LEU A 243 -7.74 -17.84 8.78
C LEU A 243 -8.55 -18.31 7.56
N ASP A 244 -8.67 -19.62 7.35
CA ASP A 244 -9.34 -20.22 6.20
C ASP A 244 -8.76 -19.75 4.85
N LEU A 245 -7.46 -19.45 4.84
CA LEU A 245 -6.78 -19.02 3.63
C LEU A 245 -6.65 -20.21 2.66
N PRO A 246 -7.04 -20.04 1.39
CA PRO A 246 -6.96 -21.10 0.41
C PRO A 246 -5.51 -21.45 0.06
N GLY A 247 -5.28 -22.73 -0.21
CA GLY A 247 -4.09 -23.20 -0.90
C GLY A 247 -4.22 -23.04 -2.42
N GLY A 248 -3.15 -23.37 -3.15
CA GLY A 248 -3.07 -23.30 -4.61
C GLY A 248 -1.80 -22.59 -5.10
N ASP A 249 -1.88 -22.07 -6.32
CA ASP A 249 -0.78 -21.36 -6.98
C ASP A 249 -0.47 -20.05 -6.28
N VAL A 250 0.75 -19.94 -5.77
CA VAL A 250 1.25 -18.75 -5.10
C VAL A 250 1.56 -17.66 -6.12
N ILE A 251 1.13 -16.44 -5.83
CA ILE A 251 1.42 -15.22 -6.59
C ILE A 251 2.91 -14.90 -6.44
N CYS A 252 3.56 -14.57 -7.55
CA CYS A 252 4.84 -13.89 -7.55
C CYS A 252 4.73 -12.64 -8.42
N THR A 253 4.88 -11.48 -7.79
CA THR A 253 4.98 -10.18 -8.46
C THR A 253 6.46 -9.84 -8.65
N ASP A 254 6.87 -9.64 -9.90
CA ASP A 254 8.24 -9.25 -10.24
C ASP A 254 8.44 -7.76 -9.92
N VAL A 255 8.96 -7.49 -8.71
CA VAL A 255 9.11 -6.11 -8.21
C VAL A 255 10.19 -5.33 -8.94
N GLN A 256 11.19 -6.00 -9.54
CA GLN A 256 12.18 -5.32 -10.37
C GLN A 256 11.51 -4.75 -11.60
N LYS A 257 10.84 -5.63 -12.36
CA LYS A 257 10.13 -5.28 -13.58
C LYS A 257 9.02 -4.26 -13.32
N LEU A 258 8.23 -4.46 -12.27
CA LEU A 258 7.09 -3.58 -11.94
C LEU A 258 7.54 -2.17 -11.52
N SER A 259 8.71 -2.04 -10.88
CA SER A 259 9.28 -0.74 -10.50
C SER A 259 9.99 0.00 -11.64
N GLY A 260 10.29 -0.71 -12.74
CA GLY A 260 11.09 -0.19 -13.86
C GLY A 260 12.52 0.14 -13.45
N ALA A 261 13.07 -0.56 -12.47
CA ALA A 261 14.46 -0.43 -12.04
C ALA A 261 15.31 -1.54 -12.67
N ASP A 262 16.60 -1.26 -12.88
CA ASP A 262 17.53 -2.22 -13.47
C ASP A 262 18.07 -3.23 -12.44
N HIS A 263 17.89 -2.96 -11.14
CA HIS A 263 18.32 -3.80 -10.02
C HIS A 263 17.42 -3.60 -8.78
N MET A 264 17.66 -4.41 -7.75
CA MET A 264 17.08 -4.23 -6.42
C MET A 264 17.66 -3.01 -5.71
N GLU A 265 16.80 -2.06 -5.38
CA GLU A 265 17.13 -0.83 -4.66
C GLU A 265 17.07 -1.08 -3.14
N THR A 266 18.10 -1.72 -2.60
CA THR A 266 18.18 -2.11 -1.18
C THR A 266 18.32 -0.91 -0.24
N LEU A 267 17.50 -0.89 0.81
CA LEU A 267 17.54 0.10 1.88
C LEU A 267 17.47 -0.58 3.24
N LEU A 268 18.43 -0.25 4.10
CA LEU A 268 18.56 -0.82 5.43
C LEU A 268 18.63 0.30 6.48
N PRO A 269 17.93 0.17 7.62
CA PRO A 269 18.22 1.02 8.75
C PRO A 269 19.55 0.61 9.38
N THR A 270 20.25 1.60 9.91
CA THR A 270 21.59 1.46 10.47
C THR A 270 21.58 0.96 11.92
N ALA A 271 20.53 1.32 12.67
CA ALA A 271 20.41 0.95 14.07
C ALA A 271 20.31 -0.58 14.21
N PRO A 272 21.03 -1.19 15.18
CA PRO A 272 20.86 -2.60 15.47
C PRO A 272 19.40 -2.94 15.79
N PHE A 273 18.94 -4.07 15.30
CA PHE A 273 17.63 -4.60 15.68
C PHE A 273 17.65 -4.95 17.18
N ALA A 274 16.55 -4.71 17.90
CA ALA A 274 16.47 -5.00 19.33
C ALA A 274 16.87 -6.46 19.64
N PRO A 275 17.61 -6.71 20.74
CA PRO A 275 18.07 -8.06 21.09
C PRO A 275 16.91 -9.06 21.20
N GLY A 276 17.08 -10.22 20.57
CA GLY A 276 16.09 -11.29 20.62
C GLY A 276 16.22 -12.25 19.44
N PHE A 277 15.11 -12.93 19.13
CA PHE A 277 15.10 -13.96 18.09
C PHE A 277 15.41 -13.38 16.70
N VAL A 278 14.75 -12.27 16.33
CA VAL A 278 14.93 -11.65 15.00
C VAL A 278 16.34 -11.11 14.82
N SER A 279 16.94 -10.49 15.84
CA SER A 279 18.34 -10.02 15.74
C SER A 279 19.32 -11.18 15.55
N ALA A 280 19.10 -12.32 16.21
CA ALA A 280 19.92 -13.51 16.01
C ALA A 280 19.79 -14.06 14.58
N LEU A 281 18.56 -14.10 14.04
CA LEU A 281 18.32 -14.51 12.65
C LEU A 281 18.97 -13.55 11.64
N LEU A 282 18.98 -12.24 11.91
CA LEU A 282 19.66 -11.26 11.07
C LEU A 282 21.18 -11.46 11.07
N VAL A 283 21.79 -11.79 12.21
CA VAL A 283 23.23 -12.09 12.29
C VAL A 283 23.57 -13.32 11.43
N GLN A 284 22.78 -14.39 11.53
CA GLN A 284 22.96 -15.56 10.65
C GLN A 284 22.78 -15.18 9.18
N PHE A 285 21.72 -14.45 8.85
CA PHE A 285 21.37 -14.05 7.49
C PHE A 285 22.50 -13.28 6.80
N TYR A 286 23.11 -12.33 7.51
CA TYR A 286 24.25 -11.57 7.01
C TYR A 286 25.60 -12.28 7.20
N GLY A 287 25.67 -13.47 7.81
CA GLY A 287 26.94 -14.13 8.14
C GLY A 287 27.83 -13.26 9.04
N GLY A 288 27.23 -12.59 10.03
CA GLY A 288 27.86 -11.61 10.92
C GLY A 288 26.95 -10.44 11.20
N ASN A 289 27.49 -9.35 11.77
CA ASN A 289 26.68 -8.17 12.07
C ASN A 289 26.02 -7.60 10.80
N PRO A 290 24.75 -7.16 10.88
CA PRO A 290 24.11 -6.45 9.79
C PRO A 290 24.92 -5.22 9.35
N PRO A 291 24.83 -4.81 8.07
CA PRO A 291 25.45 -3.58 7.60
C PRO A 291 25.02 -2.36 8.44
N THR A 292 25.96 -1.44 8.67
CA THR A 292 25.74 -0.23 9.47
C THR A 292 26.49 0.97 8.86
N ALA A 293 26.14 2.17 9.28
CA ALA A 293 26.70 3.47 8.85
C ALA A 293 26.58 4.49 10.01
N GLU A 294 27.01 5.74 9.80
CA GLU A 294 26.75 6.82 10.77
C GLU A 294 25.31 7.35 10.63
N GLU A 295 24.84 7.47 9.38
CA GLU A 295 23.49 7.92 9.07
C GLU A 295 22.44 6.88 9.49
N PRO A 296 21.20 7.30 9.83
CA PRO A 296 20.13 6.38 10.28
C PRO A 296 19.77 5.28 9.27
N TRP A 297 20.10 5.49 8.00
CA TRP A 297 19.89 4.53 6.93
C TRP A 297 21.10 4.40 6.02
N LEU A 298 21.14 3.29 5.30
CA LEU A 298 22.13 3.05 4.26
C LEU A 298 21.55 2.35 3.03
N VAL A 299 22.22 2.57 1.90
CA VAL A 299 22.19 1.74 0.70
C VAL A 299 23.54 1.02 0.64
N PRO A 300 23.56 -0.32 0.75
CA PRO A 300 24.81 -1.07 0.72
C PRO A 300 25.44 -1.03 -0.69
N ARG A 301 26.74 -1.38 -0.74
CA ARG A 301 27.47 -1.55 -2.00
C ARG A 301 26.86 -2.67 -2.85
N ASP A 302 26.51 -3.77 -2.20
CA ASP A 302 26.00 -4.99 -2.82
C ASP A 302 24.75 -4.73 -3.66
N ARG A 303 24.72 -5.28 -4.87
CA ARG A 303 23.61 -5.16 -5.81
C ARG A 303 23.08 -6.53 -6.16
N TYR A 304 21.76 -6.61 -6.32
CA TYR A 304 21.07 -7.85 -6.65
C TYR A 304 20.09 -7.56 -7.77
N THR A 305 19.89 -8.53 -8.63
CA THR A 305 18.72 -8.59 -9.50
C THR A 305 17.70 -9.56 -8.93
N ALA A 306 16.45 -9.40 -9.36
CA ALA A 306 15.38 -10.29 -8.99
C ALA A 306 14.40 -10.52 -10.14
N ALA A 307 13.96 -11.77 -10.28
CA ALA A 307 12.92 -12.14 -11.24
C ALA A 307 12.02 -13.23 -10.67
N CYS A 308 10.74 -13.18 -11.00
CA CYS A 308 9.83 -14.27 -10.63
C CYS A 308 10.14 -15.53 -11.43
N ALA A 309 10.26 -16.67 -10.75
CA ALA A 309 10.49 -17.96 -11.38
C ALA A 309 9.72 -19.08 -10.70
N LYS A 310 9.40 -20.12 -11.49
CA LYS A 310 9.06 -21.44 -10.96
C LYS A 310 10.35 -22.20 -10.70
N SER A 311 10.66 -22.50 -9.44
CA SER A 311 11.89 -23.19 -9.04
C SER A 311 11.61 -24.12 -7.87
N GLY A 312 12.14 -25.35 -7.91
CA GLY A 312 11.91 -26.33 -6.84
C GLY A 312 10.43 -26.72 -6.62
N GLY A 313 9.56 -26.51 -7.62
CA GLY A 313 8.12 -26.68 -7.49
C GLY A 313 7.40 -25.54 -6.76
N ALA A 314 8.07 -24.41 -6.53
CA ALA A 314 7.53 -23.21 -5.88
C ALA A 314 7.58 -22.00 -6.82
N ASN A 315 6.67 -21.03 -6.63
CA ASN A 315 6.68 -19.73 -7.30
C ASN A 315 7.36 -18.71 -6.39
N VAL A 316 8.55 -18.25 -6.76
CA VAL A 316 9.41 -17.41 -5.91
C VAL A 316 10.04 -16.27 -6.68
N LEU A 317 10.39 -15.21 -5.97
CA LEU A 317 11.26 -14.15 -6.46
C LEU A 317 12.71 -14.61 -6.28
N ARG A 318 13.34 -15.01 -7.38
CA ARG A 318 14.73 -15.45 -7.41
C ARG A 318 15.63 -14.24 -7.26
N ILE A 319 16.53 -14.28 -6.28
CA ILE A 319 17.52 -13.24 -6.02
C ILE A 319 18.87 -13.69 -6.56
N GLU A 320 19.49 -12.87 -7.41
CA GLU A 320 20.79 -13.15 -8.01
C GLU A 320 21.76 -11.99 -7.74
N PRO A 321 23.04 -12.25 -7.44
CA PRO A 321 24.06 -11.22 -7.36
C PRO A 321 24.19 -10.43 -8.66
N ASP A 322 24.32 -9.11 -8.54
CA ASP A 322 24.71 -8.21 -9.63
C ASP A 322 26.14 -7.70 -9.36
N GLY A 323 27.12 -8.51 -9.73
CA GLY A 323 28.53 -8.30 -9.40
C GLY A 323 28.96 -8.92 -8.06
N PRO A 324 30.11 -8.49 -7.50
CA PRO A 324 30.63 -9.04 -6.26
C PRO A 324 29.80 -8.57 -5.07
N VAL A 325 29.12 -9.50 -4.41
CA VAL A 325 28.29 -9.24 -3.22
C VAL A 325 28.66 -10.15 -2.07
N LYS A 326 28.29 -9.75 -0.85
CA LYS A 326 28.28 -10.67 0.29
C LYS A 326 27.15 -11.68 0.11
N ALA A 327 27.44 -12.97 0.27
CA ALA A 327 26.40 -13.99 0.20
C ALA A 327 25.37 -13.83 1.32
N LEU A 328 24.09 -13.82 0.96
CA LEU A 328 22.97 -13.88 1.90
C LEU A 328 22.73 -15.33 2.32
N THR A 329 22.62 -15.58 3.62
CA THR A 329 22.43 -16.94 4.16
C THR A 329 20.96 -17.17 4.49
N PRO A 330 20.36 -18.29 4.05
CA PRO A 330 19.02 -18.64 4.50
C PRO A 330 18.92 -18.71 6.03
N SER A 331 17.87 -18.09 6.57
CA SER A 331 17.72 -17.89 8.02
C SER A 331 16.24 -18.00 8.39
N PRO A 332 15.86 -18.92 9.30
CA PRO A 332 16.70 -19.83 10.10
C PRO A 332 17.36 -20.99 9.32
N ASP A 333 16.79 -21.39 8.19
CA ASP A 333 17.29 -22.52 7.39
C ASP A 333 16.86 -22.38 5.91
N ALA A 334 17.26 -23.34 5.08
CA ALA A 334 16.98 -23.34 3.65
C ALA A 334 15.47 -23.36 3.30
N THR A 335 14.60 -23.82 4.19
CA THR A 335 13.14 -23.86 3.96
C THR A 335 12.52 -22.45 3.95
N TRP A 336 13.22 -21.46 4.49
CA TRP A 336 12.81 -20.05 4.47
C TRP A 336 13.37 -19.26 3.30
N GLY A 337 14.39 -19.77 2.61
CA GLY A 337 15.14 -18.96 1.66
C GLY A 337 15.70 -17.71 2.34
N VAL A 338 15.63 -16.56 1.68
CA VAL A 338 16.12 -15.28 2.19
C VAL A 338 14.97 -14.38 2.69
N HIS A 339 13.93 -14.98 3.28
CA HIS A 339 12.71 -14.32 3.78
C HIS A 339 12.89 -13.03 4.60
N LEU A 340 14.00 -12.89 5.34
CA LEU A 340 14.31 -11.65 6.07
C LEU A 340 14.59 -10.46 5.15
N ALA A 341 14.89 -10.71 3.87
CA ALA A 341 15.17 -9.71 2.86
C ALA A 341 13.90 -9.26 2.10
N ASP A 342 12.77 -9.95 2.25
CA ASP A 342 11.55 -9.75 1.45
C ASP A 342 11.13 -8.27 1.35
N VAL A 343 11.30 -7.47 2.40
CA VAL A 343 10.96 -6.05 2.38
C VAL A 343 12.17 -5.18 2.06
N ASN A 344 13.29 -5.37 2.78
CA ASN A 344 14.42 -4.44 2.75
C ASN A 344 15.28 -4.53 1.49
N LEU A 345 15.41 -5.71 0.90
CA LEU A 345 16.15 -5.90 -0.35
C LEU A 345 15.49 -5.13 -1.51
N PRO A 346 14.15 -5.20 -1.73
CA PRO A 346 13.47 -4.41 -2.74
C PRO A 346 12.85 -3.09 -2.22
N LEU A 347 13.20 -2.59 -1.03
CA LEU A 347 12.44 -1.49 -0.40
C LEU A 347 12.36 -0.24 -1.29
N GLY A 348 13.43 0.12 -2.01
CA GLY A 348 13.39 1.20 -3.00
C GLY A 348 12.45 0.90 -4.18
N ASN A 349 12.48 -0.33 -4.71
CA ASN A 349 11.54 -0.78 -5.76
C ASN A 349 10.10 -0.68 -5.28
N LEU A 350 9.80 -1.09 -4.04
CA LEU A 350 8.47 -0.99 -3.44
C LEU A 350 8.02 0.46 -3.28
N LEU A 351 8.92 1.38 -2.92
CA LEU A 351 8.63 2.82 -2.88
C LEU A 351 8.32 3.37 -4.27
N ARG A 352 9.06 2.96 -5.31
CA ARG A 352 8.79 3.34 -6.72
C ARG A 352 7.45 2.82 -7.22
N ILE A 353 7.12 1.56 -6.90
CA ILE A 353 5.82 0.96 -7.22
C ILE A 353 4.71 1.76 -6.53
N ALA A 354 4.84 2.03 -5.23
CA ALA A 354 3.88 2.84 -4.50
C ALA A 354 3.75 4.26 -5.09
N ASP A 355 4.85 4.92 -5.47
CA ASP A 355 4.83 6.24 -6.11
C ASP A 355 4.06 6.25 -7.43
N ALA A 356 4.29 5.26 -8.28
CA ALA A 356 3.58 5.10 -9.55
C ALA A 356 2.07 4.88 -9.30
N GLN A 357 1.72 4.01 -8.36
CA GLN A 357 0.33 3.68 -8.04
C GLN A 357 -0.40 4.85 -7.37
N ILE A 358 0.25 5.57 -6.45
CA ILE A 358 -0.29 6.79 -5.82
C ILE A 358 -0.52 7.87 -6.89
N SER A 359 0.42 8.02 -7.83
CA SER A 359 0.29 8.99 -8.92
C SER A 359 -0.90 8.64 -9.83
N ALA A 360 -1.03 7.38 -10.24
CA ALA A 360 -2.16 6.88 -11.02
C ALA A 360 -3.49 7.06 -10.27
N PHE A 361 -3.52 6.73 -8.98
CA PHE A 361 -4.69 6.89 -8.11
C PHE A 361 -5.17 8.35 -8.04
N LYS A 362 -4.23 9.29 -7.83
CA LYS A 362 -4.54 10.73 -7.80
C LYS A 362 -5.05 11.21 -9.17
N LEU A 363 -4.43 10.72 -10.24
CA LEU A 363 -4.77 11.11 -11.59
C LEU A 363 -6.19 10.62 -11.98
N ALA A 364 -6.54 9.38 -11.61
CA ALA A 364 -7.89 8.82 -11.80
C ALA A 364 -8.98 9.57 -11.01
N ARG A 365 -8.60 10.28 -9.95
CA ARG A 365 -9.50 11.07 -9.09
C ARG A 365 -9.36 12.58 -9.27
N ARG A 366 -8.67 13.01 -10.33
CA ARG A 366 -8.41 14.42 -10.58
C ARG A 366 -9.73 15.17 -10.82
N PRO A 367 -10.04 16.23 -10.05
CA PRO A 367 -11.22 17.04 -10.28
C PRO A 367 -11.21 17.66 -11.68
N VAL A 368 -12.39 17.75 -12.28
CA VAL A 368 -12.55 18.39 -13.59
C VAL A 368 -12.34 19.90 -13.45
N SER A 369 -11.49 20.46 -14.29
CA SER A 369 -11.26 21.92 -14.38
C SER A 369 -11.23 22.38 -15.82
N VAL A 370 -11.63 23.62 -16.07
CA VAL A 370 -11.62 24.22 -17.40
C VAL A 370 -10.93 25.58 -17.37
N ARG A 371 -10.04 25.80 -18.34
CA ARG A 371 -9.45 27.10 -18.63
C ARG A 371 -9.82 27.53 -20.04
N ILE A 372 -10.34 28.73 -20.21
CA ILE A 372 -10.64 29.28 -21.54
C ILE A 372 -9.63 30.34 -21.93
N GLY A 373 -9.30 30.39 -23.22
CA GLY A 373 -8.53 31.47 -23.82
C GLY A 373 -9.11 31.85 -25.17
N ALA A 374 -9.10 33.13 -25.50
CA ALA A 374 -9.53 33.63 -26.80
C ALA A 374 -8.33 34.20 -27.57
N ARG A 375 -8.25 33.93 -28.87
CA ARG A 375 -7.24 34.54 -29.75
C ARG A 375 -7.83 34.90 -31.10
N ARG A 376 -7.20 35.85 -31.79
CA ARG A 376 -7.46 36.12 -33.21
C ARG A 376 -6.59 35.16 -34.05
N THR A 377 -7.19 34.54 -35.04
CA THR A 377 -6.47 33.69 -36.00
C THR A 377 -5.82 34.55 -37.07
N SER A 378 -4.83 34.01 -37.80
CA SER A 378 -4.18 34.69 -38.93
C SER A 378 -5.15 35.16 -40.02
N ARG A 379 -6.33 34.54 -40.13
CA ARG A 379 -7.42 34.93 -41.05
C ARG A 379 -8.43 35.91 -40.42
N GLY A 380 -8.04 36.65 -39.37
CA GLY A 380 -8.90 37.64 -38.69
C GLY A 380 -10.04 37.07 -37.82
N ARG A 381 -10.36 35.78 -37.93
CA ARG A 381 -11.44 35.11 -37.17
C ARG A 381 -11.08 34.96 -35.69
N ARG A 382 -12.04 35.17 -34.78
CA ARG A 382 -11.88 34.96 -33.33
C ARG A 382 -12.13 33.48 -32.96
N GLN A 383 -11.27 32.91 -32.14
CA GLN A 383 -11.33 31.51 -31.69
C GLN A 383 -11.24 31.44 -30.16
N LEU A 384 -12.14 30.69 -29.54
CA LEU A 384 -12.06 30.32 -28.13
C LEU A 384 -11.53 28.89 -28.01
N THR A 385 -10.58 28.67 -27.12
CA THR A 385 -10.08 27.34 -26.77
C THR A 385 -10.40 27.06 -25.31
N ALA A 386 -11.19 26.03 -25.06
CA ALA A 386 -11.40 25.46 -23.73
C ALA A 386 -10.40 24.32 -23.53
N THR A 387 -9.47 24.49 -22.60
CA THR A 387 -8.57 23.43 -22.12
C THR A 387 -9.19 22.82 -20.88
N VAL A 388 -9.64 21.57 -20.98
CA VAL A 388 -10.24 20.81 -19.90
C VAL A 388 -9.20 19.86 -19.33
N ARG A 389 -9.18 19.71 -18.02
CA ARG A 389 -8.37 18.72 -17.30
C ARG A 389 -9.26 17.90 -16.38
N GLY A 390 -8.96 16.62 -16.21
CA GLY A 390 -9.73 15.67 -15.42
C GLY A 390 -9.03 14.31 -15.38
N ALA A 391 -9.78 13.24 -15.14
CA ALA A 391 -9.24 11.88 -15.15
C ALA A 391 -8.87 11.44 -16.60
N PRO A 392 -7.79 10.67 -16.81
CA PRO A 392 -7.44 10.13 -18.13
C PRO A 392 -8.57 9.29 -18.73
N GLY A 393 -8.77 9.39 -20.04
CA GLY A 393 -9.83 8.68 -20.74
C GLY A 393 -11.25 9.13 -20.40
N GLN A 394 -11.42 10.08 -19.48
CA GLN A 394 -12.73 10.58 -19.07
C GLN A 394 -13.43 11.28 -20.24
N GLU A 395 -14.67 10.90 -20.49
CA GLU A 395 -15.52 11.57 -21.47
C GLU A 395 -16.34 12.69 -20.83
N LEU A 396 -16.17 13.90 -21.36
CA LEU A 396 -16.79 15.10 -20.86
C LEU A 396 -17.61 15.80 -21.94
N ARG A 397 -18.65 16.53 -21.52
CA ARG A 397 -19.41 17.41 -22.41
C ARG A 397 -19.04 18.86 -22.16
N VAL A 398 -18.55 19.54 -23.19
CA VAL A 398 -18.19 20.95 -23.17
C VAL A 398 -19.27 21.75 -23.88
N THR A 399 -19.94 22.64 -23.15
CA THR A 399 -21.01 23.49 -23.68
C THR A 399 -20.60 24.95 -23.67
N LEU A 400 -20.72 25.62 -24.82
CA LEU A 400 -20.48 27.05 -24.98
C LEU A 400 -21.81 27.81 -24.93
N TYR A 401 -21.81 28.90 -24.17
CA TYR A 401 -22.88 29.87 -24.08
C TYR A 401 -22.36 31.25 -24.49
N ARG A 402 -23.26 32.11 -24.99
CA ARG A 402 -23.04 33.55 -25.17
C ARG A 402 -24.21 34.30 -24.56
N ASP A 403 -23.93 35.24 -23.66
CA ASP A 403 -24.94 36.05 -22.96
C ASP A 403 -26.05 35.18 -22.34
N ARG A 404 -25.62 34.09 -21.68
CA ARG A 404 -26.46 33.03 -21.08
C ARG A 404 -27.27 32.19 -22.08
N LYS A 405 -27.25 32.47 -23.38
CA LYS A 405 -27.89 31.65 -24.42
C LYS A 405 -26.97 30.51 -24.84
N PHE A 406 -27.54 29.31 -24.96
CA PHE A 406 -26.83 28.14 -25.49
C PHE A 406 -26.37 28.40 -26.92
N LEU A 407 -25.13 28.02 -27.25
CA LEU A 407 -24.63 28.05 -28.61
C LEU A 407 -24.39 26.65 -29.17
N VAL A 408 -23.53 25.88 -28.50
CA VAL A 408 -23.06 24.61 -29.03
C VAL A 408 -22.57 23.71 -27.91
N ARG A 409 -22.72 22.40 -28.13
CA ARG A 409 -22.20 21.34 -27.26
C ARG A 409 -21.30 20.41 -28.06
N ARG A 410 -20.20 19.97 -27.43
CA ARG A 410 -19.27 18.99 -27.98
C ARG A 410 -18.90 17.96 -26.91
N THR A 411 -18.69 16.72 -27.33
CA THR A 411 -18.05 15.69 -26.50
C THR A 411 -16.54 15.87 -26.60
N LEU A 412 -15.84 15.67 -25.50
CA LEU A 412 -14.39 15.76 -25.39
C LEU A 412 -13.89 14.61 -24.51
N SER A 413 -13.13 13.72 -25.10
CA SER A 413 -12.40 12.68 -24.37
C SER A 413 -11.03 13.23 -23.96
N LEU A 414 -10.62 12.98 -22.71
CA LEU A 414 -9.33 13.41 -22.20
C LEU A 414 -8.21 12.43 -22.60
N ASP A 415 -7.04 12.96 -22.96
CA ASP A 415 -5.86 12.15 -23.31
C ASP A 415 -5.33 11.35 -22.10
N THR A 416 -4.26 10.58 -22.30
CA THR A 416 -3.60 9.79 -21.24
C THR A 416 -3.06 10.64 -20.08
N ARG A 417 -2.90 11.95 -20.29
CA ARG A 417 -2.50 12.91 -19.25
C ARG A 417 -3.70 13.60 -18.60
N GLY A 418 -4.92 13.19 -18.95
CA GLY A 418 -6.16 13.79 -18.47
C GLY A 418 -6.36 15.21 -18.99
N VAL A 419 -5.93 15.51 -20.23
CA VAL A 419 -6.07 16.83 -20.86
C VAL A 419 -6.84 16.71 -22.18
N GLY A 420 -7.77 17.63 -22.41
CA GLY A 420 -8.51 17.77 -23.65
C GLY A 420 -8.66 19.23 -24.06
N ARG A 421 -8.68 19.51 -25.36
CA ARG A 421 -8.85 20.87 -25.88
C ARG A 421 -10.00 20.93 -26.87
N GLN A 422 -11.02 21.71 -26.55
CA GLN A 422 -12.12 22.02 -27.46
C GLN A 422 -11.98 23.45 -28.00
N ARG A 423 -11.97 23.59 -29.33
CA ARG A 423 -11.94 24.89 -30.01
C ARG A 423 -13.33 25.26 -30.52
N PHE A 424 -13.69 26.53 -30.38
CA PHE A 424 -14.93 27.11 -30.87
C PHE A 424 -14.62 28.33 -31.73
N ARG A 425 -15.30 28.48 -32.87
CA ARG A 425 -15.25 29.70 -33.67
C ARG A 425 -16.27 30.69 -33.11
N LEU A 426 -15.86 31.95 -32.95
CA LEU A 426 -16.70 33.01 -32.41
C LEU A 426 -17.10 33.95 -33.55
N SER A 427 -18.40 34.20 -33.69
CA SER A 427 -18.96 34.97 -34.80
C SER A 427 -19.43 36.38 -34.41
N ARG A 428 -19.61 36.68 -33.12
CA ARG A 428 -20.13 37.97 -32.63
C ARG A 428 -19.43 38.41 -31.35
N ALA A 429 -19.48 39.71 -31.05
CA ALA A 429 -19.16 40.24 -29.72
C ALA A 429 -20.14 39.69 -28.67
N GLY A 430 -19.75 39.74 -27.39
CA GLY A 430 -20.58 39.26 -26.27
C GLY A 430 -19.78 38.53 -25.19
N SER A 431 -20.46 38.15 -24.11
CA SER A 431 -19.86 37.41 -23.00
C SER A 431 -19.97 35.91 -23.23
N TYR A 432 -18.84 35.25 -23.43
CA TYR A 432 -18.77 33.81 -23.67
C TYR A 432 -18.49 33.04 -22.39
N GLN A 433 -19.20 31.94 -22.20
CA GLN A 433 -19.12 31.10 -21.01
C GLN A 433 -19.01 29.63 -21.41
N VAL A 434 -18.08 28.89 -20.80
CA VAL A 434 -17.95 27.43 -21.01
C VAL A 434 -18.35 26.67 -19.75
N LYS A 435 -19.20 25.65 -19.90
CA LYS A 435 -19.58 24.70 -18.84
C LYS A 435 -19.16 23.29 -19.23
N VAL A 436 -18.62 22.54 -18.27
CA VAL A 436 -18.23 21.14 -18.45
C VAL A 436 -19.09 20.23 -17.56
N ARG A 437 -19.57 19.11 -18.13
CA ARG A 437 -20.37 18.09 -17.43
C ARG A 437 -19.83 16.69 -17.68
N GLU A 438 -20.01 15.81 -16.69
CA GLU A 438 -19.83 14.37 -16.86
C GLU A 438 -21.07 13.74 -17.51
N GLY A 439 -20.89 12.95 -18.57
CA GLY A 439 -21.97 12.20 -19.20
C GLY A 439 -23.16 13.04 -19.68
N ALA A 440 -24.33 12.39 -19.88
CA ALA A 440 -25.45 13.01 -20.57
C ALA A 440 -26.31 13.97 -19.73
N ARG A 441 -26.47 13.65 -18.45
CA ARG A 441 -27.28 14.38 -17.47
C ARG A 441 -26.51 14.67 -16.18
N GLY A 442 -25.19 14.45 -16.15
CA GLY A 442 -24.41 14.64 -14.93
C GLY A 442 -24.29 16.11 -14.49
N PRO A 443 -23.84 16.32 -13.24
CA PRO A 443 -23.67 17.65 -12.67
C PRO A 443 -22.63 18.47 -13.44
N VAL A 444 -22.68 19.80 -13.30
CA VAL A 444 -21.60 20.66 -13.78
C VAL A 444 -20.41 20.48 -12.85
N VAL A 445 -19.30 20.01 -13.39
CA VAL A 445 -18.11 19.58 -12.61
C VAL A 445 -16.96 20.58 -12.67
N SER A 446 -17.06 21.63 -13.49
CA SER A 446 -16.08 22.72 -13.53
C SER A 446 -16.44 23.86 -12.57
N SER A 447 -15.43 24.59 -12.08
CA SER A 447 -15.54 25.87 -11.34
C SER A 447 -16.55 26.85 -11.96
N PRO A 448 -17.03 27.91 -11.25
CA PRO A 448 -17.95 28.88 -11.83
C PRO A 448 -17.40 29.35 -13.18
N ALA A 449 -18.28 29.28 -14.16
CA ALA A 449 -17.84 29.24 -15.55
C ALA A 449 -16.99 30.45 -15.90
N GLN A 450 -15.83 30.18 -16.48
CA GLN A 450 -14.94 31.24 -16.92
C GLN A 450 -15.63 32.03 -18.03
N ARG A 451 -15.58 33.36 -17.90
CA ARG A 451 -16.13 34.29 -18.89
C ARG A 451 -15.00 35.03 -19.59
N ILE A 452 -15.15 35.20 -20.89
CA ILE A 452 -14.37 36.17 -21.66
C ILE A 452 -15.37 37.11 -22.32
N SER A 453 -15.22 38.40 -22.06
CA SER A 453 -15.92 39.44 -22.79
C SER A 453 -15.13 39.78 -24.04
N LEU A 454 -15.80 39.77 -25.17
CA LEU A 454 -15.23 40.22 -26.43
C LEU A 454 -15.93 41.51 -26.83
N HIS A 455 -15.17 42.59 -26.81
CA HIS A 455 -15.57 43.91 -27.34
C HIS A 455 -15.51 43.91 -28.87
#